data_AF-A0A7W1P356-F1
#
_entry.id   AF-A0A7W1P356-F1
#
_cell.length_a   1.000
_cell.length_b   1.000
_cell.length_c   1.000
_cell.angle_alpha   90.00
_cell.angle_beta   90.00
_cell.angle_gamma   90.00
#
_symmetry.space_group_name_H-M   'P 1'
#
loop_
_entity.id
_entity.type
_entity.pdbx_description
1 polymer ?
#
loop_
_entity_poly.entity_id
_entity_poly.type
_entity_poly.pdbx_seq_one_letter_code
_entity_poly.pdbx_strand_id
1 'polypeptide(L)'
;MLFLSGMYRFVEALLTMLSAATVFALDADLPAPDEGPTLKIDPPLLIQNRDREESSPDGNPNAERSLDFANLERDVARAERNADSAEPLYKAGIISKIEAEERVIKLVRLQAKLAEARLQEAKGDLEQLKSERLAGSVASNDLEAAERLVNEATQTADRVTEELRRTQTAAAARDVQRQQKLLALGSGRKGDLRRAQKLADLQQPVQ
;
A
#
# COMPACT_ATOMS: atom_id res chain seq x y z
N MET A 1 -54.12 31.71 -8.38
CA MET A 1 -53.52 33.06 -8.44
C MET A 1 -52.81 33.33 -7.12
N LEU A 2 -51.54 33.75 -7.20
CA LEU A 2 -50.77 34.54 -6.22
C LEU A 2 -50.41 33.82 -4.89
N PHE A 3 -49.23 33.19 -4.73
CA PHE A 3 -47.86 33.72 -4.57
C PHE A 3 -47.66 34.75 -3.43
N LEU A 4 -46.55 34.54 -2.70
CA LEU A 4 -45.85 35.39 -1.72
C LEU A 4 -46.40 35.42 -0.28
N SER A 5 -45.77 34.64 0.60
CA SER A 5 -45.13 35.17 1.82
C SER A 5 -44.48 34.02 2.61
N GLY A 6 -43.17 33.88 2.50
CA GLY A 6 -42.40 32.93 3.30
C GLY A 6 -40.89 33.13 3.21
N MET A 7 -40.47 34.28 2.67
CA MET A 7 -39.08 34.63 2.38
C MET A 7 -38.59 35.66 3.40
N TYR A 8 -38.71 35.37 4.70
CA TYR A 8 -38.24 36.27 5.78
C TYR A 8 -37.81 35.50 7.04
N ARG A 9 -37.03 34.42 6.89
CA ARG A 9 -36.34 33.78 8.05
C ARG A 9 -34.90 33.34 7.77
N PHE A 10 -34.17 34.08 6.95
CA PHE A 10 -32.78 33.72 6.57
C PHE A 10 -31.78 34.89 6.52
N VAL A 11 -32.05 36.02 7.20
CA VAL A 11 -31.19 37.22 7.07
C VAL A 11 -30.63 37.81 8.39
N GLU A 12 -30.99 37.31 9.58
CA GLU A 12 -30.60 37.98 10.85
C GLU A 12 -29.41 37.39 11.62
N ALA A 13 -28.28 37.07 10.97
CA ALA A 13 -27.04 36.81 11.74
C ALA A 13 -25.75 37.21 11.02
N LEU A 14 -25.83 38.17 10.10
CA LEU A 14 -24.68 38.93 9.63
C LEU A 14 -24.87 40.37 10.15
N LEU A 15 -23.83 40.92 10.78
CA LEU A 15 -23.66 42.34 11.12
C LEU A 15 -24.06 42.80 12.55
N THR A 16 -23.17 42.58 13.52
CA THR A 16 -22.92 43.57 14.59
C THR A 16 -21.42 43.79 14.77
N MET A 17 -20.97 44.96 14.28
CA MET A 17 -19.96 45.89 14.82
C MET A 17 -18.76 45.32 15.59
N LEU A 18 -17.50 45.53 15.19
CA LEU A 18 -16.78 46.77 14.81
C LEU A 18 -16.89 47.93 15.81
N SER A 19 -15.93 48.02 16.73
CA SER A 19 -15.35 49.25 17.33
C SER A 19 -14.48 48.86 18.53
N ALA A 20 -13.33 49.44 18.87
CA ALA A 20 -12.42 50.43 18.28
C ALA A 20 -11.22 50.56 19.28
N ALA A 21 -10.17 51.28 18.87
CA ALA A 21 -9.14 51.94 19.70
C ALA A 21 -7.98 51.06 20.23
N THR A 22 -6.71 51.46 20.27
CA THR A 22 -5.84 52.49 19.66
C THR A 22 -4.42 52.19 20.18
N VAL A 23 -3.43 52.27 19.30
CA VAL A 23 -2.02 52.71 19.50
C VAL A 23 -1.33 52.47 20.85
N PHE A 24 -0.25 51.68 20.83
CA PHE A 24 1.03 52.10 21.39
C PHE A 24 2.18 51.55 20.54
N ALA A 25 2.86 52.44 19.83
CA ALA A 25 4.23 52.22 19.40
C ALA A 25 5.13 52.69 20.55
N LEU A 26 6.05 51.83 20.99
CA LEU A 26 7.23 52.20 21.79
C LEU A 26 8.31 51.16 21.49
N ASP A 27 9.30 51.60 20.71
CA ASP A 27 10.67 51.09 20.79
C ASP A 27 11.11 51.11 22.26
N ALA A 28 11.55 49.97 22.79
CA ALA A 28 12.51 49.88 23.88
C ALA A 28 13.00 48.43 24.02
N ASP A 29 14.24 48.22 23.60
CA ASP A 29 15.21 47.20 24.02
C ASP A 29 14.78 45.72 24.10
N LEU A 30 15.35 44.94 23.18
CA LEU A 30 15.55 43.50 23.36
C LEU A 30 16.26 43.25 24.71
N PRO A 31 15.75 42.38 25.59
CA PRO A 31 16.47 42.01 26.79
C PRO A 31 17.76 41.29 26.40
N ALA A 32 18.89 41.78 26.93
CA ALA A 32 20.19 41.11 26.81
C ALA A 32 20.09 39.67 27.32
N PRO A 33 20.85 38.72 26.73
CA PRO A 33 20.80 37.33 27.16
C PRO A 33 21.30 37.25 28.60
N ASP A 34 20.39 36.93 29.50
CA ASP A 34 20.67 36.60 30.88
C ASP A 34 21.58 35.36 30.88
N GLU A 35 22.76 35.44 31.50
CA GLU A 35 23.63 34.28 31.74
C GLU A 35 22.99 33.41 32.83
N GLY A 36 21.87 32.76 32.48
CA GLY A 36 21.24 31.73 33.28
C GLY A 36 22.19 30.54 33.47
N PRO A 37 22.07 29.80 34.58
CA PRO A 37 22.93 28.66 34.85
C PRO A 37 22.89 27.71 33.66
N THR A 38 24.08 27.37 33.15
CA THR A 38 24.30 26.42 32.07
C THR A 38 23.35 25.24 32.20
N LEU A 39 22.34 25.19 31.34
CA LEU A 39 21.48 24.02 31.18
C LEU A 39 22.42 22.87 30.84
N LYS A 40 22.69 22.00 31.83
CA LYS A 40 23.27 20.69 31.61
C LYS A 40 22.23 19.91 30.82
N ILE A 41 22.28 20.05 29.50
CA ILE A 41 21.52 19.23 28.58
C ILE A 41 22.13 17.84 28.74
N ASP A 42 21.46 16.98 29.49
CA ASP A 42 21.82 15.57 29.53
C ASP A 42 21.82 15.06 28.08
N PRO A 43 22.88 14.33 27.67
CA PRO A 43 22.93 13.79 26.32
C PRO A 43 21.69 12.91 26.11
N PRO A 44 21.04 12.98 24.94
CA PRO A 44 19.90 12.12 24.66
C PRO A 44 20.33 10.68 24.89
N LEU A 45 19.63 9.98 25.79
CA LEU A 45 19.86 8.56 26.02
C LEU A 45 19.76 7.87 24.66
N LEU A 46 20.88 7.34 24.16
CA LEU A 46 20.85 6.40 23.05
C LEU A 46 19.93 5.27 23.49
N ILE A 47 18.76 5.18 22.87
CA ILE A 47 17.92 3.99 22.97
C ILE A 47 18.78 2.87 22.40
N GLN A 48 19.43 2.11 23.29
CA GLN A 48 20.17 0.92 22.91
C GLN A 48 19.18 -0.02 22.26
N ASN A 49 19.40 -0.28 20.96
CA ASN A 49 18.84 -1.37 20.19
C ASN A 49 17.31 -1.50 20.28
N ARG A 50 16.60 -0.79 19.39
CA ARG A 50 15.38 -1.36 18.83
C ARG A 50 15.81 -2.58 18.02
N ASP A 51 15.68 -3.75 18.64
CA ASP A 51 15.57 -5.06 17.99
C ASP A 51 16.47 -5.22 16.76
N ARG A 52 17.79 -5.18 16.98
CA ARG A 52 18.62 -6.06 16.16
C ARG A 52 18.40 -7.44 16.74
N GLU A 53 17.36 -8.10 16.24
CA GLU A 53 17.13 -9.52 16.46
C GLU A 53 18.48 -10.21 16.39
N GLU A 54 18.83 -10.83 17.51
CA GLU A 54 19.97 -11.70 17.65
C GLU A 54 19.80 -12.77 16.57
N SER A 55 20.48 -12.57 15.44
CA SER A 55 20.78 -13.64 14.51
C SER A 55 21.62 -14.64 15.29
N SER A 56 20.94 -15.58 15.97
CA SER A 56 21.57 -16.75 16.54
C SER A 56 22.39 -17.42 15.44
N PRO A 57 23.64 -17.85 15.70
CA PRO A 57 24.46 -18.48 14.68
C PRO A 57 23.91 -19.84 14.21
N ASP A 58 22.94 -20.39 14.93
CA ASP A 58 22.12 -21.53 14.53
C ASP A 58 20.81 -21.03 13.89
N GLY A 59 20.92 -20.39 12.73
CA GLY A 59 19.76 -20.04 11.92
C GLY A 59 19.12 -21.33 11.40
N ASN A 60 18.06 -21.82 12.06
CA ASN A 60 17.24 -22.88 11.52
C ASN A 60 16.54 -22.34 10.26
N PRO A 61 16.85 -22.82 9.04
CA PRO A 61 16.28 -22.30 7.80
C PRO A 61 14.76 -22.46 7.74
N ASN A 62 14.18 -23.40 8.49
CA ASN A 62 12.72 -23.55 8.61
C ASN A 62 12.10 -22.46 9.49
N ALA A 63 12.82 -21.97 10.51
CA ALA A 63 12.35 -20.86 11.35
C ALA A 63 12.37 -19.54 10.56
N GLU A 64 13.44 -19.27 9.81
CA GLU A 64 13.53 -18.11 8.92
C GLU A 64 12.43 -18.13 7.85
N ARG A 65 12.21 -19.28 7.19
CA ARG A 65 11.12 -19.44 6.20
C ARG A 65 9.73 -19.19 6.81
N SER A 66 9.49 -19.70 8.02
CA SER A 66 8.22 -19.52 8.72
C SER A 66 7.95 -18.04 9.07
N LEU A 67 9.01 -17.32 9.47
CA LEU A 67 8.95 -15.88 9.72
C LEU A 67 8.64 -15.11 8.43
N ASP A 68 9.26 -15.48 7.30
CA ASP A 68 9.00 -14.86 6.00
C ASP A 68 7.54 -15.04 5.56
N PHE A 69 6.95 -16.23 5.74
CA PHE A 69 5.54 -16.47 5.46
C PHE A 69 4.62 -15.63 6.36
N ALA A 70 4.88 -15.62 7.67
CA ALA A 70 4.08 -14.85 8.63
C ALA A 70 4.14 -13.34 8.34
N ASN A 71 5.31 -12.83 7.94
CA ASN A 71 5.50 -11.46 7.50
C ASN A 71 4.67 -11.16 6.25
N LEU A 72 4.67 -12.06 5.28
CA LEU A 72 3.95 -11.89 4.02
C LEU A 72 2.42 -11.91 4.22
N GLU A 73 1.90 -12.81 5.06
CA GLU A 73 0.48 -12.86 5.41
C GLU A 73 0.02 -11.60 6.14
N ARG A 74 0.84 -11.10 7.07
CA ARG A 74 0.60 -9.80 7.73
C ARG A 74 0.54 -8.66 6.74
N ASP A 75 1.43 -8.65 5.75
CA ASP A 75 1.47 -7.62 4.71
C ASP A 75 0.24 -7.69 3.79
N VAL A 76 -0.24 -8.89 3.46
CA VAL A 76 -1.51 -9.09 2.74
C VAL A 76 -2.68 -8.53 3.55
N ALA A 77 -2.81 -8.91 4.82
CA ALA A 77 -3.89 -8.43 5.69
C ALA A 77 -3.85 -6.90 5.92
N ARG A 78 -2.65 -6.30 5.90
CA ARG A 78 -2.49 -4.84 5.91
C ARG A 78 -2.90 -4.23 4.58
N ALA A 79 -2.50 -4.83 3.45
CA ALA A 79 -2.83 -4.34 2.13
C ALA A 79 -4.33 -4.42 1.84
N GLU A 80 -5.02 -5.45 2.34
CA GLU A 80 -6.47 -5.64 2.22
C GLU A 80 -7.22 -4.48 2.89
N ARG A 81 -6.94 -4.22 4.17
CA ARG A 81 -7.50 -3.05 4.89
C ARG A 81 -7.22 -1.72 4.18
N ASN A 82 -6.05 -1.59 3.58
CA ASN A 82 -5.68 -0.38 2.82
C ASN A 82 -6.44 -0.28 1.49
N ALA A 83 -6.70 -1.39 0.81
CA ALA A 83 -7.46 -1.44 -0.43
C ALA A 83 -8.95 -1.19 -0.17
N ASP A 84 -9.53 -1.77 0.89
CA ASP A 84 -10.93 -1.58 1.28
C ASP A 84 -11.23 -0.12 1.62
N SER A 85 -10.30 0.55 2.29
CA SER A 85 -10.42 1.98 2.61
C SER A 85 -10.14 2.91 1.43
N ALA A 86 -9.63 2.40 0.30
CA ALA A 86 -9.22 3.24 -0.83
C ALA A 86 -10.39 3.96 -1.51
N GLU A 87 -11.48 3.25 -1.80
CA GLU A 87 -12.64 3.83 -2.49
C GLU A 87 -13.37 4.90 -1.64
N PRO A 88 -13.66 4.67 -0.34
CA PRO A 88 -14.22 5.71 0.51
C PRO A 88 -13.34 6.97 0.60
N LEU A 89 -12.02 6.80 0.74
CA LEU A 89 -11.08 7.93 0.82
C LEU A 89 -11.02 8.72 -0.51
N TYR A 90 -11.09 8.03 -1.65
CA TYR A 90 -11.18 8.68 -2.96
C TYR A 90 -12.48 9.47 -3.12
N LYS A 91 -13.62 8.88 -2.76
CA LYS A 91 -14.93 9.56 -2.82
C LYS A 91 -15.00 10.78 -1.92
N ALA A 92 -14.32 10.73 -0.76
CA ALA A 92 -14.19 11.86 0.15
C ALA A 92 -13.19 12.94 -0.33
N GLY A 93 -12.46 12.71 -1.44
CA GLY A 93 -11.45 13.63 -1.96
C GLY A 93 -10.16 13.68 -1.15
N ILE A 94 -9.94 12.72 -0.24
CA ILE A 94 -8.75 12.65 0.62
C ILE A 94 -7.54 12.12 -0.14
N ILE A 95 -7.76 11.15 -1.03
CA ILE A 95 -6.72 10.60 -1.91
C ILE A 95 -7.13 10.74 -3.37
N SER A 96 -6.14 10.76 -4.25
CA SER A 96 -6.35 10.74 -5.69
C SER A 96 -6.86 9.37 -6.16
N LYS A 97 -7.51 9.35 -7.33
CA LYS A 97 -7.94 8.10 -7.97
C LYS A 97 -6.77 7.15 -8.25
N ILE A 98 -5.61 7.70 -8.58
CA ILE A 98 -4.39 6.92 -8.88
C ILE A 98 -3.93 6.19 -7.62
N GLU A 99 -3.85 6.88 -6.49
CA GLU A 99 -3.48 6.25 -5.21
C GLU A 99 -4.47 5.17 -4.79
N ALA A 100 -5.77 5.37 -5.05
CA ALA A 100 -6.77 4.35 -4.78
C ALA A 100 -6.57 3.08 -5.64
N GLU A 101 -6.33 3.26 -6.94
CA GLU A 101 -6.01 2.16 -7.88
C GLU A 101 -4.72 1.43 -7.48
N GLU A 102 -3.68 2.16 -7.07
CA GLU A 102 -2.39 1.60 -6.64
C GLU A 102 -2.50 0.73 -5.39
N ARG A 103 -3.36 1.09 -4.43
CA ARG A 103 -3.60 0.27 -3.23
C ARG A 103 -4.19 -1.09 -3.58
N VAL A 104 -5.13 -1.13 -4.53
CA VAL A 104 -5.70 -2.39 -5.04
C VAL A 104 -4.64 -3.21 -5.77
N ILE A 105 -3.85 -2.59 -6.66
CA ILE A 105 -2.77 -3.28 -7.36
C ILE A 105 -1.75 -3.87 -6.37
N LYS A 106 -1.44 -3.14 -5.29
CA LYS A 106 -0.51 -3.61 -4.25
C LYS A 106 -1.03 -4.86 -3.54
N LEU A 107 -2.32 -4.93 -3.22
CA LEU A 107 -2.93 -6.12 -2.63
C LEU A 107 -2.76 -7.33 -3.55
N VAL A 108 -3.16 -7.20 -4.82
CA VAL A 108 -3.09 -8.32 -5.78
C VAL A 108 -1.64 -8.78 -6.00
N ARG A 109 -0.66 -7.87 -6.00
CA ARG A 109 0.76 -8.22 -6.06
C ARG A 109 1.22 -9.03 -4.86
N LEU A 110 0.80 -8.65 -3.65
CA LEU A 110 1.17 -9.38 -2.43
C LEU A 110 0.50 -10.75 -2.36
N GLN A 111 -0.74 -10.85 -2.82
CA GLN A 111 -1.44 -12.13 -2.96
C GLN A 111 -0.74 -13.05 -3.96
N ALA A 112 -0.28 -12.54 -5.10
CA ALA A 112 0.48 -13.31 -6.08
C ALA A 112 1.79 -13.84 -5.47
N LYS A 113 2.52 -12.97 -4.75
CA LYS A 113 3.75 -13.35 -4.04
C LYS A 113 3.51 -14.42 -2.97
N LEU A 114 2.38 -14.36 -2.26
CA LEU A 114 2.01 -15.36 -1.25
C LEU A 114 1.69 -16.71 -1.90
N ALA A 115 0.93 -16.70 -2.99
CA ALA A 115 0.61 -17.92 -3.71
C ALA A 115 1.87 -18.56 -4.32
N GLU A 116 2.78 -17.76 -4.86
CA GLU A 116 4.07 -18.24 -5.36
C GLU A 116 4.94 -18.83 -4.25
N ALA A 117 5.05 -18.16 -3.08
CA ALA A 117 5.80 -18.67 -1.95
C ALA A 117 5.25 -20.04 -1.48
N ARG A 118 3.92 -20.17 -1.36
CA ARG A 118 3.25 -21.43 -0.99
C ARG A 118 3.49 -22.55 -2.02
N LEU A 119 3.54 -22.20 -3.31
CA LEU A 119 3.88 -23.17 -4.36
C LEU A 119 5.32 -23.67 -4.23
N GLN A 120 6.27 -22.79 -3.92
CA GLN A 120 7.67 -23.20 -3.73
C GLN A 120 7.84 -24.09 -2.51
N GLU A 121 7.13 -23.80 -1.41
CA GLU A 121 7.11 -24.66 -0.22
C GLU A 121 6.54 -26.04 -0.53
N ALA A 122 5.35 -26.11 -1.14
CA ALA A 122 4.73 -27.38 -1.51
C ALA A 122 5.62 -28.23 -2.43
N LYS A 123 6.34 -27.59 -3.37
CA LYS A 123 7.33 -28.27 -4.23
C LYS A 123 8.52 -28.79 -3.44
N GLY A 124 9.03 -28.00 -2.49
CA GLY A 124 10.12 -28.41 -1.60
C GLY A 124 9.75 -29.63 -0.77
N ASP A 125 8.56 -29.62 -0.16
CA ASP A 125 8.05 -30.72 0.66
C ASP A 125 7.87 -32.00 -0.17
N LEU A 126 7.36 -31.89 -1.39
CA LEU A 126 7.22 -33.01 -2.31
C LEU A 126 8.57 -33.62 -2.70
N GLU A 127 9.58 -32.81 -2.98
CA GLU A 127 10.93 -33.32 -3.28
C GLU A 127 11.58 -33.97 -2.04
N GLN A 128 11.34 -33.43 -0.84
CA GLN A 128 11.77 -34.06 0.40
C GLN A 128 11.10 -35.43 0.59
N LEU A 129 9.77 -35.52 0.46
CA LEU A 129 9.03 -36.78 0.60
C LEU A 129 9.43 -37.81 -0.47
N LYS A 130 9.74 -37.38 -1.70
CA LYS A 130 10.30 -38.27 -2.74
C LYS A 130 11.64 -38.87 -2.30
N SER A 131 12.52 -38.07 -1.71
CA SER A 131 13.81 -38.54 -1.21
C SER A 131 13.66 -39.53 -0.05
N GLU A 132 12.73 -39.27 0.87
CA GLU A 132 12.44 -40.15 2.01
C GLU A 132 11.74 -41.44 1.56
N ARG A 133 10.91 -41.39 0.50
CA ARG A 133 10.32 -42.58 -0.12
C ARG A 133 11.37 -43.48 -0.76
N LEU A 134 12.40 -42.91 -1.40
CA LEU A 134 13.55 -43.68 -1.90
C LEU A 134 14.33 -44.35 -0.76
N ALA A 135 14.37 -43.72 0.41
CA ALA A 135 14.92 -44.31 1.63
C ALA A 135 13.99 -45.34 2.30
N GLY A 136 12.77 -45.55 1.76
CA GLY A 136 11.79 -46.52 2.27
C GLY A 136 10.97 -46.04 3.48
N SER A 137 11.05 -44.77 3.84
CA SER A 137 10.52 -44.22 5.10
C SER A 137 9.11 -43.63 5.01
N VAL A 138 8.53 -43.52 3.81
CA VAL A 138 7.28 -42.78 3.55
C VAL A 138 6.25 -43.64 2.80
N ALA A 139 4.98 -43.54 3.18
CA ALA A 139 3.90 -44.28 2.54
C ALA A 139 3.51 -43.68 1.18
N SER A 140 2.97 -44.49 0.27
CA SER A 140 2.51 -44.01 -1.04
C SER A 140 1.44 -42.92 -0.93
N ASN A 141 0.57 -43.02 0.08
CA ASN A 141 -0.52 -42.07 0.32
C ASN A 141 0.00 -40.67 0.67
N ASP A 142 1.12 -40.57 1.37
CA ASP A 142 1.70 -39.27 1.78
C ASP A 142 2.28 -38.53 0.57
N LEU A 143 2.88 -39.28 -0.37
CA LEU A 143 3.36 -38.72 -1.63
C LEU A 143 2.19 -38.25 -2.53
N GLU A 144 1.12 -39.04 -2.62
CA GLU A 144 -0.09 -38.65 -3.36
C GLU A 144 -0.76 -37.41 -2.75
N ALA A 145 -0.76 -37.28 -1.42
CA ALA A 145 -1.27 -36.09 -0.74
C ALA A 145 -0.42 -34.84 -1.07
N ALA A 146 0.91 -34.97 -1.04
CA ALA A 146 1.82 -33.90 -1.40
C ALA A 146 1.67 -33.47 -2.88
N GLU A 147 1.47 -34.42 -3.80
CA GLU A 147 1.19 -34.11 -5.21
C GLU A 147 -0.10 -33.31 -5.38
N ARG A 148 -1.15 -33.65 -4.63
CA ARG A 148 -2.40 -32.88 -4.62
C ARG A 148 -2.18 -31.46 -4.11
N LEU A 149 -1.43 -31.29 -3.02
CA LEU A 149 -1.10 -29.96 -2.49
C LEU A 149 -0.32 -29.10 -3.49
N VAL A 150 0.65 -29.67 -4.21
CA VAL A 150 1.37 -28.96 -5.28
C VAL A 150 0.42 -28.54 -6.39
N ASN A 151 -0.51 -29.41 -6.80
CA ASN A 151 -1.49 -29.10 -7.84
C ASN A 151 -2.44 -27.96 -7.41
N GLU A 152 -2.94 -27.99 -6.17
CA GLU A 152 -3.80 -26.94 -5.61
C GLU A 152 -3.06 -25.60 -5.49
N ALA A 153 -1.81 -25.63 -4.99
CA ALA A 153 -0.96 -24.45 -4.92
C ALA A 153 -0.65 -23.88 -6.30
N THR A 154 -0.45 -24.74 -7.31
CA THR A 154 -0.23 -24.32 -8.70
C THR A 154 -1.45 -23.61 -9.27
N GLN A 155 -2.63 -24.21 -9.15
CA GLN A 155 -3.88 -23.60 -9.61
C GLN A 155 -4.14 -22.24 -8.94
N THR A 156 -3.83 -22.14 -7.65
CA THR A 156 -3.97 -20.89 -6.89
C THR A 156 -2.98 -19.83 -7.39
N ALA A 157 -1.71 -20.19 -7.56
CA ALA A 157 -0.69 -19.29 -8.08
C ALA A 157 -1.01 -18.80 -9.49
N ASP A 158 -1.45 -19.69 -10.38
CA ASP A 158 -1.85 -19.34 -11.74
C ASP A 158 -3.04 -18.37 -11.75
N ARG A 159 -4.07 -18.67 -10.95
CA ARG A 159 -5.26 -17.82 -10.85
C ARG A 159 -4.90 -16.40 -10.40
N VAL A 160 -4.12 -16.27 -9.33
CA VAL A 160 -3.77 -14.95 -8.78
C VAL A 160 -2.78 -14.21 -9.70
N THR A 161 -1.90 -14.92 -10.38
CA THR A 161 -0.99 -14.34 -11.39
C THR A 161 -1.78 -13.79 -12.58
N GLU A 162 -2.79 -14.52 -13.05
CA GLU A 162 -3.70 -14.04 -14.10
C GLU A 162 -4.52 -12.83 -13.64
N GLU A 163 -4.97 -12.82 -12.39
CA GLU A 163 -5.66 -11.66 -11.81
C GLU A 163 -4.74 -10.43 -11.73
N LEU A 164 -3.48 -10.61 -11.31
CA LEU A 164 -2.48 -9.56 -11.30
C LEU A 164 -2.26 -8.97 -12.70
N ARG A 165 -2.08 -9.85 -13.70
CA ARG A 165 -1.89 -9.44 -15.10
C ARG A 165 -3.10 -8.66 -15.63
N ARG A 166 -4.32 -9.13 -15.36
CA ARG A 166 -5.57 -8.42 -15.72
C ARG A 166 -5.67 -7.07 -15.03
N THR A 167 -5.26 -6.99 -13.77
CA THR A 167 -5.30 -5.74 -12.99
C THR A 167 -4.29 -4.72 -13.53
N GLN A 168 -3.07 -5.16 -13.86
CA GLN A 168 -2.02 -4.31 -14.43
C GLN A 168 -2.39 -3.79 -15.83
N THR A 169 -2.92 -4.67 -16.69
CA THR A 169 -3.41 -4.27 -18.03
C THR A 169 -4.55 -3.26 -17.95
N ALA A 170 -5.53 -3.50 -17.07
CA ALA A 170 -6.63 -2.56 -16.85
C ALA A 170 -6.13 -1.20 -16.30
N ALA A 171 -5.15 -1.21 -15.39
CA ALA A 171 -4.56 0.02 -14.85
C ALA A 171 -3.82 0.82 -15.94
N ALA A 172 -3.03 0.15 -16.78
CA ALA A 172 -2.32 0.80 -17.87
C ALA A 172 -3.28 1.40 -18.91
N ALA A 173 -4.37 0.69 -19.25
CA ALA A 173 -5.40 1.21 -20.15
C ALA A 173 -6.09 2.47 -19.59
N ARG A 174 -6.41 2.48 -18.28
CA ARG A 174 -6.98 3.65 -17.61
C ARG A 174 -6.03 4.84 -17.62
N ASP A 175 -4.73 4.61 -17.47
CA ASP A 175 -3.75 5.69 -17.52
C ASP A 175 -3.65 6.30 -18.93
N VAL A 176 -3.62 5.48 -19.98
CA VAL A 176 -3.68 5.98 -21.37
C VAL A 176 -4.92 6.85 -21.59
N GLN A 177 -6.09 6.38 -21.17
CA GLN A 177 -7.34 7.14 -21.30
C GLN A 177 -7.26 8.48 -20.55
N ARG A 178 -6.67 8.48 -19.34
CA ARG A 178 -6.47 9.69 -18.53
C ARG A 178 -5.55 10.68 -19.25
N GLN A 179 -4.40 10.23 -19.77
CA GLN A 179 -3.46 11.08 -20.50
C GLN A 179 -4.06 11.64 -21.79
N GLN A 180 -4.85 10.84 -22.53
CA GLN A 180 -5.60 11.31 -23.69
C GLN A 180 -6.57 12.42 -23.32
N LYS A 181 -7.33 12.25 -22.23
CA LYS A 181 -8.26 13.26 -21.75
C LYS A 181 -7.54 14.55 -21.34
N LEU A 182 -6.43 14.45 -20.61
CA LEU A 182 -5.63 15.61 -20.21
C LEU A 182 -5.07 16.34 -21.44
N LEU A 183 -4.62 15.61 -22.46
CA LEU A 183 -4.14 16.20 -23.70
C LEU A 183 -5.26 16.93 -24.46
N ALA A 184 -6.46 16.34 -24.53
CA ALA A 184 -7.63 16.95 -25.16
C ALA A 184 -8.09 18.24 -24.45
N LEU A 185 -7.91 18.32 -23.13
CA LEU A 185 -8.20 19.52 -22.33
C LEU A 185 -7.06 20.56 -22.36
N GLY A 186 -5.96 20.29 -23.05
CA GLY A 186 -4.80 21.19 -23.13
C GLY A 186 -3.91 21.22 -21.88
N SER A 187 -4.23 20.46 -20.84
CA SER A 187 -3.46 20.39 -19.58
C SER A 187 -2.41 19.28 -19.57
N GLY A 188 -2.47 18.33 -20.52
CA GLY A 188 -1.55 17.19 -20.63
C GLY A 188 -0.42 17.42 -21.64
N ARG A 189 0.65 16.62 -21.53
CA ARG A 189 1.80 16.66 -22.46
C ARG A 189 1.81 15.44 -23.36
N LYS A 190 2.19 15.62 -24.64
CA LYS A 190 2.39 14.51 -25.60
C LYS A 190 3.41 13.47 -25.10
N GLY A 191 4.38 13.89 -24.29
CA GLY A 191 5.36 13.00 -23.66
C GLY A 191 4.74 12.03 -22.66
N ASP A 192 3.79 12.50 -21.85
CA ASP A 192 3.10 11.67 -20.85
C ASP A 192 2.23 10.60 -21.52
N LEU A 193 1.49 10.99 -22.56
CA LEU A 193 0.70 10.05 -23.35
C LEU A 193 1.57 8.95 -23.99
N ARG A 194 2.70 9.32 -24.59
CA ARG A 194 3.62 8.34 -25.19
C ARG A 194 4.20 7.37 -24.16
N ARG A 195 4.51 7.84 -22.95
CA ARG A 195 4.95 6.98 -21.85
C ARG A 195 3.85 6.02 -21.42
N ALA A 196 2.63 6.51 -21.23
CA ALA A 196 1.49 5.69 -20.85
C ALA A 196 1.18 4.62 -21.91
N GLN A 197 1.22 4.98 -23.19
CA GLN A 197 1.04 4.04 -24.31
C GLN A 197 2.13 2.96 -24.29
N LYS A 198 3.40 3.35 -24.18
CA LYS A 198 4.51 2.39 -24.08
C LYS A 198 4.34 1.44 -22.89
N LEU A 199 3.90 1.94 -21.73
CA LEU A 199 3.62 1.10 -20.57
C LEU A 199 2.45 0.15 -20.83
N ALA A 200 1.39 0.61 -21.47
CA ALA A 200 0.26 -0.25 -21.84
C ALA A 200 0.68 -1.36 -22.83
N ASP A 201 1.50 -1.02 -23.82
CA ASP A 201 2.02 -1.98 -24.80
C ASP A 201 2.87 -3.07 -24.12
N LEU A 202 3.68 -2.71 -23.13
CA LEU A 202 4.48 -3.66 -22.34
C LEU A 202 3.63 -4.61 -21.49
N GLN A 203 2.40 -4.24 -21.16
CA GLN A 203 1.50 -5.08 -20.37
C GLN A 203 0.61 -5.97 -21.23
N GLN A 204 0.58 -5.76 -22.56
CA GLN A 204 -0.17 -6.63 -23.45
C GLN A 204 0.48 -8.03 -23.51
N PRO A 205 -0.33 -9.10 -23.57
CA PRO A 205 0.23 -10.43 -23.79
C PRO A 205 0.97 -10.46 -25.13
N VAL A 206 2.18 -11.02 -25.13
CA VAL A 206 2.89 -11.36 -26.37
C VAL A 206 2.00 -12.38 -27.09
N GLN A 207 1.56 -12.03 -28.31
CA GLN A 207 0.74 -12.90 -29.15
C GLN A 207 1.55 -14.09 -29.68
#